data_AF-A0A7S7THR9-F1
#
_entry.id   AF-A0A7S7THR9-F1
#
_cell.length_a   1.000
_cell.length_b   1.000
_cell.length_c   1.000
_cell.angle_alpha   90.00
_cell.angle_beta   90.00
_cell.angle_gamma   90.00
#
_symmetry.space_group_name_H-M   'P 1'
#
loop_
_entity.id
_entity.type
_entity.pdbx_description
1 polymer ?
#
loop_
_entity_poly.entity_id
_entity_poly.type
_entity_poly.pdbx_seq_one_letter_code
_entity_poly.pdbx_strand_id
1 'polypeptide(L)'
;MLDDGPLCDLFLERFKKIKAFDFETHGLNPLPASYAMRRRLPGILWDNSGKDTLRVRDGKRALRNKLKANNAKRFDKLPFNNGDADREAADMVDELMDSPVLSKVLTKRPPRFLLSGSSVVVRMGELEDFDRTVLGSLFALLYPGNVIISDFGQYARDLHIPMMRKGRLSIGLNNLEQLDKRMQQAVLQIPTKIGRGCTYDDAVELAQIGCKFPPGTMDYNAFIAERMRG
;
A
#
# COMPACT_ATOMS: atom_id res chain seq x y z
N MET A 1 11.34 -0.49 1.32
CA MET A 1 10.81 -1.49 2.26
C MET A 1 9.93 -0.77 3.25
N LEU A 2 8.74 -1.32 3.47
CA LEU A 2 7.72 -0.85 4.39
C LEU A 2 7.54 -1.98 5.41
N ASP A 3 7.83 -1.72 6.67
CA ASP A 3 7.80 -2.73 7.74
C ASP A 3 7.65 -2.04 9.12
N ASP A 4 7.19 -2.79 10.12
CA ASP A 4 6.90 -2.23 11.44
C ASP A 4 8.16 -2.01 12.30
N GLY A 5 9.32 -2.56 11.94
CA GLY A 5 10.59 -2.28 12.61
C GLY A 5 11.65 -3.37 12.47
N PRO A 6 11.37 -4.63 12.86
CA PRO A 6 12.40 -5.66 12.96
C PRO A 6 13.15 -5.94 11.65
N LEU A 7 12.44 -5.97 10.51
CA LEU A 7 13.10 -6.15 9.22
C LEU A 7 13.79 -4.85 8.78
N CYS A 8 13.23 -3.67 9.10
CA CYS A 8 13.88 -2.38 8.87
C CYS A 8 15.27 -2.33 9.49
N ASP A 9 15.40 -2.76 10.74
CA ASP A 9 16.64 -2.70 11.49
C ASP A 9 17.69 -3.61 10.87
N LEU A 10 17.34 -4.87 10.61
CA LEU A 10 18.21 -5.83 9.91
C LEU A 10 18.65 -5.31 8.53
N PHE A 11 17.75 -4.66 7.80
CA PHE A 11 18.05 -4.13 6.46
C PHE A 11 18.99 -2.92 6.53
N LEU A 12 18.79 -2.03 7.50
CA LEU A 12 19.66 -0.86 7.72
C LEU A 12 21.06 -1.25 8.22
N GLU A 13 21.15 -2.24 9.12
CA GLU A 13 22.42 -2.79 9.59
C GLU A 13 23.22 -3.43 8.46
N ARG A 14 22.55 -4.24 7.63
CA ARG A 14 23.18 -4.94 6.50
C ARG A 14 23.56 -4.00 5.36
N PHE A 15 22.78 -2.95 5.11
CA PHE A 15 22.97 -2.04 3.98
C PHE A 15 23.13 -0.58 4.44
N LYS A 16 24.35 -0.22 4.81
CA LYS A 16 24.72 1.11 5.36
C LYS A 16 24.44 2.34 4.48
N LYS A 17 24.12 2.17 3.19
CA LYS A 17 23.82 3.26 2.24
C LYS A 17 22.32 3.52 2.04
N ILE A 18 21.47 2.81 2.78
CA ILE A 18 20.02 2.93 2.67
C ILE A 18 19.53 4.16 3.42
N LYS A 19 18.55 4.86 2.84
CA LYS A 19 17.91 6.00 3.49
C LYS A 19 16.72 5.52 4.30
N ALA A 20 16.62 5.95 5.56
CA ALA A 20 15.42 5.82 6.36
C ALA A 20 14.55 7.07 6.18
N PHE A 21 13.25 6.88 5.94
CA PHE A 21 12.28 7.96 6.05
C PHE A 21 11.98 8.21 7.53
N ASP A 22 11.76 9.47 7.86
CA ASP A 22 11.51 9.95 9.22
C ASP A 22 10.32 10.90 9.13
N PHE A 23 9.21 10.56 9.79
CA PHE A 23 7.97 11.31 9.73
C PHE A 23 8.06 12.68 10.40
N GLU A 24 9.03 12.87 11.29
CA GLU A 24 9.24 14.14 11.98
C GLU A 24 9.97 15.14 11.08
N THR A 25 10.93 14.67 10.29
CA THR A 25 11.82 15.54 9.51
C THR A 25 11.49 15.58 8.02
N HIS A 26 10.97 14.51 7.44
CA HIS A 26 10.72 14.40 6.00
C HIS A 26 9.28 14.70 5.59
N GLY A 27 9.12 15.17 4.35
CA GLY A 27 7.81 15.37 3.72
C GLY A 27 7.62 14.44 2.51
N LEU A 28 6.38 13.98 2.31
CA LEU A 28 5.96 13.13 1.20
C LEU A 28 4.73 13.74 0.50
N ASN A 29 4.89 14.95 -0.02
CA ASN A 29 3.82 15.61 -0.75
C ASN A 29 3.71 15.05 -2.19
N PRO A 30 2.62 14.32 -2.55
CA PRO A 30 2.42 13.73 -3.87
C PRO A 30 2.02 14.77 -4.94
N LEU A 31 1.97 16.06 -4.59
CA LEU A 31 1.48 17.11 -5.45
C LEU A 31 2.61 18.00 -6.02
N PRO A 32 2.54 18.41 -7.30
CA PRO A 32 1.45 18.14 -8.25
C PRO A 32 1.45 16.67 -8.73
N ALA A 33 0.27 16.05 -8.72
CA ALA A 33 0.12 14.63 -9.05
C ALA A 33 0.09 14.38 -10.56
N SER A 34 0.81 13.35 -11.02
CA SER A 34 0.67 12.84 -12.40
C SER A 34 -0.77 12.38 -12.69
N TYR A 35 -1.14 12.21 -13.97
CA TYR A 35 -2.47 11.71 -14.34
C TYR A 35 -2.77 10.34 -13.67
N ALA A 36 -1.80 9.42 -13.69
CA ALA A 36 -1.94 8.12 -13.07
C ALA A 36 -2.18 8.22 -11.56
N MET A 37 -1.48 9.14 -10.87
CA MET A 37 -1.67 9.39 -9.44
C MET A 37 -3.03 10.01 -9.15
N ARG A 38 -3.46 11.03 -9.90
CA ARG A 38 -4.79 11.67 -9.73
C ARG A 38 -5.94 10.67 -9.80
N ARG A 39 -5.80 9.64 -10.64
CA ARG A 39 -6.81 8.58 -10.78
C ARG A 39 -6.84 7.63 -9.59
N ARG A 40 -5.68 7.32 -9.00
CA ARG A 40 -5.50 6.30 -7.95
C ARG A 40 -5.60 6.83 -6.53
N LEU A 41 -5.14 8.07 -6.31
CA LEU A 41 -5.05 8.71 -5.00
C LEU A 41 -6.38 8.75 -4.24
N PRO A 42 -7.54 9.11 -4.84
CA PRO A 42 -8.82 9.02 -4.11
C PRO A 42 -9.22 7.59 -3.72
N GLY A 43 -8.66 6.56 -4.37
CA GLY A 43 -8.88 5.17 -3.97
C GLY A 43 -8.00 4.71 -2.80
N ILE A 44 -7.01 5.52 -2.40
CA ILE A 44 -6.17 5.28 -1.23
C ILE A 44 -6.83 5.86 0.03
N LEU A 45 -7.37 7.08 -0.09
CA LEU A 45 -7.77 7.88 1.07
C LEU A 45 -9.09 7.38 1.69
N TRP A 46 -10.04 6.98 0.86
CA TRP A 46 -11.20 6.25 1.34
C TRP A 46 -10.84 4.79 1.52
N ASP A 47 -11.16 4.25 2.68
CA ASP A 47 -11.19 2.81 2.91
C ASP A 47 -12.23 2.12 1.98
N ASN A 48 -12.30 0.79 2.06
CA ASN A 48 -13.31 0.05 1.31
C ASN A 48 -14.72 0.20 1.95
N SER A 49 -14.88 0.96 3.04
CA SER A 49 -16.19 1.19 3.65
C SER A 49 -17.03 2.07 2.73
N GLY A 50 -18.30 1.69 2.57
CA GLY A 50 -19.24 2.44 1.71
C GLY A 50 -18.81 2.57 0.25
N LYS A 51 -17.89 1.73 -0.26
CA LYS A 51 -17.33 1.79 -1.64
C LYS A 51 -18.39 1.83 -2.74
N ASP A 52 -19.56 1.24 -2.47
CA ASP A 52 -20.69 1.16 -3.39
C ASP A 52 -21.77 2.24 -3.15
N THR A 53 -21.58 3.11 -2.17
CA THR A 53 -22.50 4.23 -1.93
C THR A 53 -22.28 5.35 -2.95
N LEU A 54 -23.38 6.01 -3.34
CA LEU A 54 -23.34 7.16 -4.24
C LEU A 54 -22.46 8.28 -3.67
N ARG A 55 -22.50 8.50 -2.35
CA ARG A 55 -21.72 9.53 -1.65
C ARG A 55 -20.21 9.32 -1.83
N VAL A 56 -19.69 8.15 -1.49
CA VAL A 56 -18.26 7.84 -1.64
C VAL A 56 -17.81 7.91 -3.10
N ARG A 57 -18.66 7.44 -4.03
CA ARG A 57 -18.35 7.50 -5.47
C ARG A 57 -18.24 8.95 -5.96
N ASP A 58 -19.17 9.80 -5.56
CA ASP A 58 -19.24 11.19 -6.01
C ASP A 58 -18.16 12.04 -5.31
N GLY A 59 -17.87 11.79 -4.02
CA GLY A 59 -16.74 12.38 -3.29
C GLY A 59 -15.39 12.04 -3.91
N LYS A 60 -15.14 10.76 -4.24
CA LYS A 60 -13.93 10.32 -4.98
C LYS A 60 -13.78 11.04 -6.31
N ARG A 61 -14.89 11.28 -7.02
CA ARG A 61 -14.89 11.99 -8.31
C ARG A 61 -14.62 13.48 -8.10
N ALA A 62 -15.21 14.11 -7.10
CA ALA A 62 -14.98 15.50 -6.73
C ALA A 62 -13.50 15.73 -6.38
N LEU A 63 -12.93 14.91 -5.49
CA LEU A 63 -11.50 15.01 -5.14
C LEU A 63 -10.61 14.88 -6.38
N ARG A 64 -10.87 13.88 -7.25
CA ARG A 64 -10.13 13.70 -8.51
C ARG A 64 -10.18 14.97 -9.38
N ASN A 65 -11.34 15.61 -9.48
CA ASN A 65 -11.51 16.84 -10.24
C ASN A 65 -10.70 17.99 -9.63
N LYS A 66 -10.68 18.14 -8.30
CA LYS A 66 -9.88 19.17 -7.61
C LYS A 66 -8.38 18.96 -7.80
N LEU A 67 -7.93 17.71 -7.71
CA LEU A 67 -6.54 17.35 -8.02
C LEU A 67 -6.18 17.65 -9.49
N LYS A 68 -7.16 17.60 -10.41
CA LYS A 68 -6.97 17.91 -11.84
C LYS A 68 -6.95 19.41 -12.13
N ALA A 69 -7.82 20.18 -11.47
CA ALA A 69 -8.18 21.52 -11.91
C ALA A 69 -7.04 22.56 -11.80
N ASN A 70 -6.10 22.44 -10.86
CA ASN A 70 -5.34 23.62 -10.43
C ASN A 70 -3.84 23.46 -10.16
N ASN A 71 -3.14 22.48 -10.76
CA ASN A 71 -1.74 22.20 -10.34
C ASN A 71 -1.63 22.18 -8.82
N ALA A 72 -2.59 21.49 -8.16
CA ALA A 72 -2.71 21.47 -6.72
C ALA A 72 -1.33 21.25 -6.12
N LYS A 73 -0.96 22.07 -5.13
CA LYS A 73 0.38 22.03 -4.53
C LYS A 73 0.35 21.41 -3.13
N ARG A 74 -0.79 21.43 -2.46
CA ARG A 74 -1.00 20.91 -1.11
C ARG A 74 -2.45 20.45 -0.95
N PHE A 75 -2.68 19.46 -0.09
CA PHE A 75 -4.01 18.93 0.19
C PHE A 75 -4.89 19.91 0.96
N ASP A 76 -4.34 20.55 2.00
CA ASP A 76 -5.00 21.57 2.85
C ASP A 76 -5.43 22.85 2.10
N LYS A 77 -5.14 22.96 0.81
CA LYS A 77 -5.46 24.12 -0.03
C LYS A 77 -6.24 23.76 -1.29
N LEU A 78 -6.88 22.59 -1.29
CA LEU A 78 -7.72 22.19 -2.41
C LEU A 78 -9.02 23.03 -2.41
N PRO A 79 -9.42 23.59 -3.57
CA PRO A 79 -10.57 24.48 -3.63
C PRO A 79 -11.87 23.67 -3.75
N PHE A 80 -12.54 23.42 -2.62
CA PHE A 80 -13.86 22.80 -2.58
C PHE A 80 -14.98 23.85 -2.64
N ASN A 81 -16.10 23.50 -3.28
CA ASN A 81 -17.30 24.33 -3.35
C ASN A 81 -18.38 23.78 -2.40
N ASN A 82 -19.53 24.45 -2.31
CA ASN A 82 -20.61 24.10 -1.40
C ASN A 82 -21.51 22.91 -1.85
N GLY A 83 -21.14 22.15 -2.88
CA GLY A 83 -21.91 21.00 -3.33
C GLY A 83 -21.63 19.75 -2.49
N ASP A 84 -22.62 18.86 -2.34
CA ASP A 84 -22.50 17.69 -1.46
C ASP A 84 -21.29 16.81 -1.76
N ALA A 85 -20.97 16.56 -3.04
CA ALA A 85 -19.79 15.80 -3.43
C ALA A 85 -18.48 16.51 -3.11
N ASP A 86 -18.45 17.86 -3.17
CA ASP A 86 -17.28 18.65 -2.79
C ASP A 86 -17.12 18.70 -1.26
N ARG A 87 -18.22 18.69 -0.50
CA ARG A 87 -18.18 18.57 0.98
C ARG A 87 -17.61 17.23 1.42
N GLU A 88 -18.12 16.12 0.87
CA GLU A 88 -17.58 14.78 1.16
C GLU A 88 -16.08 14.67 0.85
N ALA A 89 -15.63 15.30 -0.24
CA ALA A 89 -14.22 15.33 -0.59
C ALA A 89 -13.39 16.26 0.31
N ALA A 90 -13.99 17.32 0.85
CA ALA A 90 -13.38 18.21 1.82
C ALA A 90 -13.25 17.51 3.18
N ASP A 91 -14.31 16.86 3.66
CA ASP A 91 -14.33 16.12 4.93
C ASP A 91 -13.24 15.05 4.96
N MET A 92 -13.05 14.30 3.86
CA MET A 92 -11.95 13.34 3.74
C MET A 92 -10.56 14.01 3.74
N VAL A 93 -10.44 15.22 3.19
CA VAL A 93 -9.18 15.97 3.29
C VAL A 93 -8.95 16.45 4.71
N ASP A 94 -9.99 16.90 5.40
CA ASP A 94 -9.94 17.36 6.78
C ASP A 94 -9.57 16.19 7.71
N GLU A 95 -10.13 15.00 7.51
CA GLU A 95 -9.76 13.77 8.23
C GLU A 95 -8.25 13.44 8.11
N LEU A 96 -7.67 13.62 6.91
CA LEU A 96 -6.22 13.47 6.73
C LEU A 96 -5.42 14.56 7.46
N MET A 97 -5.96 15.77 7.57
CA MET A 97 -5.29 16.89 8.24
C MET A 97 -5.47 16.88 9.76
N ASP A 98 -6.48 16.16 10.26
CA ASP A 98 -6.69 15.92 11.69
C ASP A 98 -5.61 15.00 12.28
N SER A 99 -5.07 14.07 11.47
CA SER A 99 -3.89 13.30 11.85
C SER A 99 -2.64 14.20 11.90
N PRO A 100 -1.97 14.32 13.05
CA PRO A 100 -0.78 15.17 13.19
C PRO A 100 0.37 14.70 12.31
N VAL A 101 0.49 13.38 12.09
CA VAL A 101 1.54 12.80 11.24
C VAL A 101 1.23 13.06 9.77
N LEU A 102 0.01 12.76 9.31
CA LEU A 102 -0.36 12.94 7.91
C LEU A 102 -0.36 14.41 7.50
N SER A 103 -0.94 15.29 8.31
CA SER A 103 -0.92 16.73 8.10
C SER A 103 0.49 17.24 7.90
N LYS A 104 1.40 16.84 8.80
CA LYS A 104 2.82 17.20 8.72
C LYS A 104 3.48 16.64 7.47
N VAL A 105 3.42 15.33 7.23
CA VAL A 105 4.11 14.65 6.13
C VAL A 105 3.60 15.11 4.77
N LEU A 106 2.29 15.30 4.60
CA LEU A 106 1.66 15.65 3.33
C LEU A 106 1.75 17.14 3.01
N THR A 107 1.81 18.02 4.02
CA THR A 107 1.86 19.47 3.82
C THR A 107 3.25 20.08 3.98
N LYS A 108 4.23 19.35 4.54
CA LYS A 108 5.61 19.85 4.72
C LYS A 108 6.16 20.39 3.42
N ARG A 109 6.66 21.63 3.47
CA ARG A 109 7.48 22.18 2.39
C ARG A 109 8.88 21.51 2.40
N PRO A 110 9.57 21.44 1.25
CA PRO A 110 10.83 20.72 1.10
C PRO A 110 11.89 21.03 2.18
N PRO A 111 12.85 20.12 2.45
CA PRO A 111 13.38 19.15 1.50
C PRO A 111 12.48 17.92 1.32
N ARG A 112 12.06 17.67 0.08
CA ARG A 112 11.32 16.47 -0.30
C ARG A 112 12.28 15.31 -0.18
N PHE A 113 11.92 14.31 0.61
CA PHE A 113 12.71 13.08 0.64
C PHE A 113 12.65 12.45 -0.75
N LEU A 114 13.82 12.32 -1.39
CA LEU A 114 13.90 11.78 -2.74
C LEU A 114 13.70 10.27 -2.70
N LEU A 115 12.56 9.83 -3.22
CA LEU A 115 12.22 8.42 -3.41
C LEU A 115 12.92 7.79 -4.63
N SER A 116 13.81 8.50 -5.31
CA SER A 116 14.56 8.02 -6.48
C SER A 116 16.04 7.89 -6.18
N GLY A 117 16.69 6.94 -6.87
CA GLY A 117 18.16 6.77 -6.85
C GLY A 117 18.74 6.05 -5.64
N SER A 118 17.91 5.62 -4.67
CA SER A 118 18.37 4.84 -3.51
C SER A 118 17.27 3.96 -2.96
N SER A 119 17.64 2.83 -2.35
CA SER A 119 16.73 2.04 -1.52
C SER A 119 16.29 2.86 -0.31
N VAL A 120 14.98 2.81 -0.02
CA VAL A 120 14.33 3.53 1.08
C VAL A 120 13.72 2.52 2.04
N VAL A 121 13.88 2.77 3.33
CA VAL A 121 13.21 2.06 4.41
C VAL A 121 12.26 3.02 5.11
N VAL A 122 11.06 2.55 5.39
CA VAL A 122 10.03 3.29 6.14
C VAL A 122 9.57 2.37 7.27
N ARG A 123 9.88 2.75 8.51
CA ARG A 123 9.38 2.08 9.71
C ARG A 123 7.96 2.57 9.96
N MET A 124 7.00 1.69 10.17
CA MET A 124 5.58 2.08 10.33
C MET A 124 4.98 1.69 11.68
N GLY A 125 5.71 0.97 12.55
CA GLY A 125 5.18 0.40 13.79
C GLY A 125 4.70 1.41 14.83
N GLU A 126 5.18 2.65 14.79
CA GLU A 126 4.77 3.73 15.72
C GLU A 126 3.56 4.52 15.23
N LEU A 127 3.10 4.27 14.01
CA LEU A 127 1.97 4.99 13.41
C LEU A 127 0.63 4.34 13.79
N GLU A 128 -0.44 5.12 13.76
CA GLU A 128 -1.80 4.56 13.84
C GLU A 128 -2.21 3.86 12.54
N ASP A 129 -3.18 2.95 12.60
CA ASP A 129 -3.59 2.10 11.47
C ASP A 129 -4.03 2.91 10.23
N PHE A 130 -4.71 4.04 10.46
CA PHE A 130 -5.11 4.96 9.39
C PHE A 130 -3.88 5.59 8.71
N ASP A 131 -2.95 6.14 9.50
CA ASP A 131 -1.71 6.74 9.02
C ASP A 131 -0.85 5.73 8.26
N ARG A 132 -0.69 4.53 8.81
CA ARG A 132 0.02 3.40 8.17
C ARG A 132 -0.58 3.07 6.82
N THR A 133 -1.90 2.95 6.76
CA THR A 133 -2.62 2.63 5.52
C THR A 133 -2.38 3.66 4.44
N VAL A 134 -2.55 4.95 4.78
CA VAL A 134 -2.41 6.07 3.84
C VAL A 134 -0.96 6.20 3.37
N LEU A 135 -0.01 6.27 4.31
CA LEU A 135 1.41 6.46 3.99
C LEU A 135 1.99 5.25 3.28
N GLY A 136 1.72 4.02 3.74
CA GLY A 136 2.17 2.80 3.08
C GLY A 136 1.71 2.73 1.63
N SER A 137 0.44 3.02 1.38
CA SER A 137 -0.13 3.08 0.03
C SER A 137 0.49 4.19 -0.83
N LEU A 138 0.77 5.36 -0.24
CA LEU A 138 1.43 6.47 -0.92
C LEU A 138 2.88 6.14 -1.28
N PHE A 139 3.67 5.58 -0.36
CA PHE A 139 5.04 5.15 -0.64
C PHE A 139 5.06 4.10 -1.75
N ALA A 140 4.19 3.10 -1.69
CA ALA A 140 4.08 2.08 -2.72
C ALA A 140 3.73 2.68 -4.10
N LEU A 141 2.85 3.68 -4.13
CA LEU A 141 2.45 4.34 -5.37
C LEU A 141 3.55 5.27 -5.94
N LEU A 142 4.28 5.98 -5.09
CA LEU A 142 5.25 7.01 -5.48
C LEU A 142 6.63 6.43 -5.79
N TYR A 143 7.03 5.33 -5.14
CA TYR A 143 8.34 4.74 -5.33
C TYR A 143 8.43 4.08 -6.72
N PRO A 144 9.46 4.38 -7.54
CA PRO A 144 9.58 3.84 -8.89
C PRO A 144 10.20 2.44 -8.96
N GLY A 145 10.85 1.97 -7.88
CA GLY A 145 11.55 0.68 -7.83
C GLY A 145 10.71 -0.47 -7.26
N ASN A 146 11.40 -1.51 -6.78
CA ASN A 146 10.77 -2.63 -6.10
C ASN A 146 10.32 -2.22 -4.70
N VAL A 147 9.08 -2.58 -4.35
CA VAL A 147 8.46 -2.31 -3.06
C VAL A 147 8.38 -3.63 -2.30
N ILE A 148 8.84 -3.62 -1.05
CA ILE A 148 8.75 -4.75 -0.13
C ILE A 148 7.83 -4.31 1.00
N ILE A 149 6.77 -5.07 1.28
CA ILE A 149 5.81 -4.81 2.36
C ILE A 149 5.74 -6.08 3.21
N SER A 150 6.19 -6.04 4.45
CA SER A 150 6.32 -7.23 5.31
C SER A 150 5.00 -7.73 5.89
N ASP A 151 4.10 -6.82 6.29
CA ASP A 151 2.75 -7.17 6.78
C ASP A 151 1.68 -6.74 5.77
N PHE A 152 1.67 -7.34 4.58
CA PHE A 152 0.87 -6.85 3.46
C PHE A 152 -0.65 -6.90 3.71
N GLY A 153 -1.14 -7.72 4.65
CA GLY A 153 -2.57 -7.89 4.92
C GLY A 153 -3.27 -6.56 5.18
N GLN A 154 -2.74 -5.76 6.12
CA GLN A 154 -3.32 -4.45 6.48
C GLN A 154 -3.28 -3.45 5.31
N TYR A 155 -2.21 -3.47 4.52
CA TYR A 155 -1.99 -2.57 3.38
C TYR A 155 -2.63 -3.05 2.08
N ALA A 156 -3.23 -4.23 2.06
CA ALA A 156 -3.72 -4.84 0.84
C ALA A 156 -4.84 -3.99 0.22
N ARG A 157 -4.61 -3.53 -1.00
CA ARG A 157 -5.53 -2.64 -1.74
C ARG A 157 -5.42 -2.93 -3.22
N ASP A 158 -6.53 -2.79 -3.95
CA ASP A 158 -6.61 -2.98 -5.40
C ASP A 158 -5.49 -2.27 -6.19
N LEU A 159 -4.99 -1.15 -5.67
CA LEU A 159 -3.89 -0.37 -6.26
C LEU A 159 -2.55 -1.11 -6.34
N HIS A 160 -2.37 -2.18 -5.55
CA HIS A 160 -1.17 -3.01 -5.52
C HIS A 160 -1.14 -4.06 -6.64
N ILE A 161 -2.30 -4.45 -7.19
CA ILE A 161 -2.41 -5.46 -8.26
C ILE A 161 -1.54 -5.09 -9.48
N PRO A 162 -1.53 -3.84 -9.99
CA PRO A 162 -0.63 -3.47 -11.08
C PRO A 162 0.86 -3.57 -10.74
N MET A 163 1.25 -3.46 -9.46
CA MET A 163 2.64 -3.64 -9.03
C MET A 163 3.03 -5.11 -9.02
N MET A 164 2.12 -5.98 -8.54
CA MET A 164 2.28 -7.45 -8.60
C MET A 164 2.47 -7.92 -10.04
N ARG A 165 1.61 -7.48 -10.96
CA ARG A 165 1.69 -7.82 -12.39
C ARG A 165 3.00 -7.39 -13.06
N LYS A 166 3.63 -6.33 -12.55
CA LYS A 166 4.91 -5.81 -13.04
C LYS A 166 6.13 -6.45 -12.36
N GLY A 167 5.92 -7.41 -11.45
CA GLY A 167 6.99 -8.01 -10.65
C GLY A 167 7.71 -7.03 -9.73
N ARG A 168 7.05 -5.92 -9.36
CA ARG A 168 7.63 -4.84 -8.55
C ARG A 168 7.29 -4.91 -7.07
N LEU A 169 6.45 -5.86 -6.66
CA LEU A 169 5.96 -5.98 -5.30
C LEU A 169 6.39 -7.31 -4.70
N SER A 170 7.09 -7.26 -3.58
CA SER A 170 7.33 -8.39 -2.69
C SER A 170 6.50 -8.18 -1.42
N ILE A 171 5.77 -9.19 -1.02
CA ILE A 171 4.84 -9.12 0.11
C ILE A 171 5.17 -10.22 1.11
N GLY A 172 5.06 -9.90 2.40
CA GLY A 172 4.90 -10.87 3.47
C GLY A 172 3.43 -10.94 3.86
N LEU A 173 2.95 -12.15 4.11
CA LEU A 173 1.59 -12.46 4.53
C LEU A 173 1.67 -13.60 5.54
N ASN A 174 0.85 -13.53 6.58
CA ASN A 174 0.76 -14.61 7.57
C ASN A 174 -0.21 -15.70 7.10
N ASN A 175 -1.35 -15.31 6.50
CA ASN A 175 -2.30 -16.21 5.84
C ASN A 175 -3.02 -15.48 4.69
N LEU A 176 -3.61 -16.22 3.74
CA LEU A 176 -4.36 -15.62 2.63
C LEU A 176 -5.70 -15.02 3.07
N GLU A 177 -6.26 -15.46 4.19
CA GLU A 177 -7.53 -14.97 4.73
C GLU A 177 -7.47 -13.49 5.15
N GLN A 178 -6.28 -12.94 5.41
CA GLN A 178 -6.10 -11.49 5.64
C GLN A 178 -6.47 -10.64 4.42
N LEU A 179 -6.61 -11.25 3.25
CA LEU A 179 -6.87 -10.58 1.99
C LEU A 179 -8.31 -10.79 1.51
N ASP A 180 -8.85 -9.78 0.82
CA ASP A 180 -10.10 -9.99 0.08
C ASP A 180 -9.91 -11.03 -1.05
N LYS A 181 -11.01 -11.68 -1.45
CA LYS A 181 -10.98 -12.75 -2.46
C LYS A 181 -10.30 -12.35 -3.77
N ARG A 182 -10.42 -11.09 -4.18
CA ARG A 182 -9.83 -10.61 -5.42
C ARG A 182 -8.31 -10.49 -5.28
N MET A 183 -7.84 -10.00 -4.14
CA MET A 183 -6.43 -9.86 -3.82
C MET A 183 -5.77 -11.22 -3.59
N GLN A 184 -6.45 -12.16 -2.93
CA GLN A 184 -6.01 -13.57 -2.83
C GLN A 184 -5.66 -14.12 -4.21
N GLN A 185 -6.60 -14.02 -5.16
CA GLN A 185 -6.39 -14.47 -6.54
C GLN A 185 -5.24 -13.73 -7.25
N ALA A 186 -5.05 -12.44 -6.99
CA ALA A 186 -3.95 -11.67 -7.57
C ALA A 186 -2.58 -12.10 -7.00
N VAL A 187 -2.49 -12.37 -5.70
CA VAL A 187 -1.27 -12.83 -5.03
C VAL A 187 -0.88 -14.22 -5.50
N LEU A 188 -1.85 -15.09 -5.76
CA LEU A 188 -1.60 -16.43 -6.32
C LEU A 188 -0.99 -16.40 -7.73
N GLN A 189 -1.06 -15.28 -8.45
CA GLN A 189 -0.40 -15.11 -9.74
C GLN A 189 1.08 -14.71 -9.64
N ILE A 190 1.59 -14.40 -8.45
CA ILE A 190 3.01 -14.05 -8.27
C ILE A 190 3.86 -15.30 -8.52
N PRO A 191 4.84 -15.29 -9.46
CA PRO A 191 5.53 -16.49 -9.89
C PRO A 191 6.43 -17.09 -8.79
N THR A 192 7.11 -16.23 -8.02
CA THR A 192 7.96 -16.65 -6.92
C THR A 192 7.18 -16.57 -5.62
N LYS A 193 6.85 -17.73 -5.04
CA LYS A 193 6.19 -17.84 -3.74
C LYS A 193 7.09 -18.63 -2.81
N ILE A 194 7.44 -18.03 -1.68
CA ILE A 194 8.21 -18.68 -0.63
C ILE A 194 7.30 -18.76 0.57
N GLY A 195 6.59 -19.87 0.71
CA GLY A 195 5.82 -20.16 1.92
C GLY A 195 6.74 -20.74 3.00
N ARG A 196 6.66 -20.22 4.22
CA ARG A 196 7.26 -20.79 5.43
C ARG A 196 6.26 -20.65 6.56
N GLY A 197 5.96 -21.74 7.26
CA GLY A 197 4.98 -21.74 8.36
C GLY A 197 3.55 -21.42 7.90
N CYS A 198 3.17 -21.86 6.70
CA CYS A 198 1.84 -21.61 6.14
C CYS A 198 0.79 -22.50 6.82
N THR A 199 -0.48 -22.08 6.84
CA THR A 199 -1.57 -22.97 7.23
C THR A 199 -1.73 -24.11 6.21
N TYR A 200 -2.41 -25.19 6.60
CA TYR A 200 -2.70 -26.29 5.68
C TYR A 200 -3.49 -25.81 4.46
N ASP A 201 -4.51 -24.97 4.67
CA ASP A 201 -5.38 -24.45 3.61
C ASP A 201 -4.60 -23.55 2.64
N ASP A 202 -3.73 -22.67 3.16
CA ASP A 202 -2.83 -21.87 2.33
C ASP A 202 -1.88 -22.77 1.50
N ALA A 203 -1.34 -23.83 2.09
CA ALA A 203 -0.44 -24.76 1.41
C ALA A 203 -1.16 -25.52 0.28
N VAL A 204 -2.41 -25.92 0.50
CA VAL A 204 -3.29 -26.54 -0.50
C VAL A 204 -3.55 -25.57 -1.66
N GLU A 205 -3.96 -24.33 -1.36
CA GLU A 205 -4.27 -23.33 -2.39
C GLU A 205 -3.03 -22.99 -3.24
N LEU A 206 -1.86 -22.87 -2.60
CA LEU A 206 -0.58 -22.66 -3.27
C LEU A 206 -0.19 -23.82 -4.18
N ALA A 207 -0.39 -25.07 -3.74
CA ALA A 207 -0.07 -26.26 -4.53
C ALA A 207 -0.96 -26.36 -5.78
N GLN A 208 -2.27 -26.11 -5.63
CA GLN A 208 -3.24 -26.24 -6.72
C GLN A 208 -3.18 -25.08 -7.72
N ILE A 209 -3.12 -23.85 -7.23
CA ILE A 209 -3.24 -22.65 -8.09
C ILE A 209 -1.86 -22.14 -8.50
N GLY A 210 -0.92 -22.10 -7.56
CA GLY A 210 0.42 -21.57 -7.78
C GLY A 210 1.31 -22.52 -8.57
N CYS A 211 1.38 -23.78 -8.14
CA CYS A 211 2.25 -24.80 -8.72
C CYS A 211 1.53 -25.74 -9.71
N LYS A 212 0.19 -25.75 -9.69
CA LYS A 212 -0.65 -26.63 -10.51
C LYS A 212 -0.37 -28.11 -10.30
N PHE A 213 -0.01 -28.51 -9.08
CA PHE A 213 0.14 -29.91 -8.73
C PHE A 213 -1.25 -30.56 -8.58
N PRO A 214 -1.51 -31.70 -9.24
CA PRO A 214 -2.78 -32.40 -9.05
C PRO A 214 -2.91 -32.91 -7.61
N PRO A 215 -4.09 -32.77 -6.97
CA PRO A 215 -4.31 -33.26 -5.62
C PRO A 215 -3.98 -34.75 -5.48
N GLY A 216 -3.32 -35.12 -4.38
CA GLY A 216 -2.97 -36.51 -4.06
C GLY A 216 -1.71 -37.05 -4.74
N THR A 217 -1.03 -36.26 -5.58
CA THR A 217 0.28 -36.64 -6.14
C THR A 217 1.40 -36.54 -5.10
N MET A 218 2.52 -37.23 -5.33
CA MET A 218 3.69 -37.13 -4.45
C MET A 218 4.22 -35.69 -4.36
N ASP A 219 4.30 -34.98 -5.49
CA ASP A 219 4.74 -33.59 -5.53
C ASP A 219 3.80 -32.65 -4.75
N TYR A 220 2.48 -32.89 -4.84
CA TYR A 220 1.47 -32.18 -4.06
C TYR A 220 1.64 -32.38 -2.55
N ASN A 221 1.75 -33.64 -2.11
CA ASN A 221 1.89 -33.98 -0.69
C ASN A 221 3.24 -33.51 -0.11
N ALA A 222 4.32 -33.65 -0.90
CA ALA A 222 5.65 -33.18 -0.51
C ALA A 222 5.70 -31.66 -0.37
N PHE A 223 5.10 -30.92 -1.31
CA PHE A 223 5.03 -29.47 -1.26
C PHE A 223 4.26 -28.98 -0.02
N ILE A 224 3.10 -29.58 0.28
CA ILE A 224 2.32 -29.23 1.49
C ILE A 224 3.14 -29.49 2.76
N ALA A 225 3.71 -30.69 2.88
CA ALA A 225 4.49 -31.07 4.06
C ALA A 225 5.72 -30.19 4.27
N GLU A 226 6.39 -29.77 3.20
CA GLU A 226 7.54 -28.86 3.27
C GLU A 226 7.14 -27.45 3.74
N ARG A 227 6.05 -26.89 3.20
CA ARG A 227 5.60 -25.52 3.53
C ARG A 227 5.02 -25.37 4.93
N MET A 228 4.49 -26.46 5.49
CA MET A 228 4.00 -26.52 6.86
C MET A 228 5.10 -26.69 7.92
N ARG A 229 6.30 -27.19 7.56
CA ARG A 229 7.34 -27.57 8.53
C ARG A 229 8.21 -26.42 9.06
N GLY A 230 8.18 -25.24 8.44
CA GLY A 230 8.97 -24.06 8.86
C GLY A 230 10.42 -24.08 8.39
#